data_AF-A0A402AJ52-F1
#
_entry.id   AF-A0A402AJ52-F1
#
_cell.length_a   1.000
_cell.length_b   1.000
_cell.length_c   1.000
_cell.angle_alpha   90.00
_cell.angle_beta   90.00
_cell.angle_gamma   90.00
#
_symmetry.space_group_name_H-M   'P 1'
#
loop_
_entity.id
_entity.type
_entity.pdbx_description
1 polymer ?
#
loop_
_entity_poly.entity_id
_entity_poly.type
_entity_poly.pdbx_seq_one_letter_code
_entity_poly.pdbx_strand_id
1 'polypeptide(L)' 'MAKKVRTQAMRVLDAQKIPYTVHLFPDTIHNAEEVATRIGLPASQVFKTLVVLREDAPMPIHCW' A
#
# COMPACT_ATOMS: atom_id res chain seq x y z
N MET A 1 -21.46 -3.17 13.96
CA MET A 1 -20.05 -3.02 14.39
C MET A 1 -19.20 -2.84 13.14
N ALA A 2 -18.42 -1.75 13.04
CA ALA A 2 -17.59 -1.51 11.86
C ALA A 2 -16.47 -2.56 11.78
N LYS A 3 -16.34 -3.22 10.62
CA LYS A 3 -15.29 -4.22 10.37
C LYS A 3 -13.93 -3.55 10.45
N LYS A 4 -13.08 -3.99 11.37
CA LYS A 4 -11.70 -3.50 11.50
C LYS A 4 -10.97 -3.79 10.18
N VAL A 5 -10.53 -2.75 9.48
CA VAL A 5 -9.69 -2.90 8.27
C VAL A 5 -8.36 -3.51 8.69
N ARG A 6 -8.07 -4.71 8.19
CA ARG A 6 -6.81 -5.41 8.45
C ARG A 6 -6.31 -6.01 7.15
N THR A 7 -5.15 -5.55 6.70
CA THR A 7 -4.53 -5.99 5.45
C THR A 7 -3.57 -7.15 5.68
N GLN A 8 -3.18 -7.84 4.61
CA GLN A 8 -2.15 -8.87 4.67
C GLN A 8 -0.80 -8.31 5.13
N ALA A 9 -0.46 -7.09 4.71
CA ALA A 9 0.78 -6.41 5.13
C ALA A 9 0.84 -6.23 6.66
N MET A 10 -0.24 -5.76 7.29
CA MET A 10 -0.31 -5.60 8.75
C MET A 10 -0.09 -6.93 9.47
N ARG A 11 -0.68 -8.03 8.98
CA ARG A 11 -0.51 -9.37 9.57
C ARG A 11 0.96 -9.82 9.55
N VAL A 12 1.68 -9.54 8.47
CA VAL A 12 3.11 -9.87 8.34
C VAL A 12 3.96 -9.04 9.29
N LEU A 13 3.68 -7.72 9.39
CA LEU A 13 4.39 -6.83 10.31
C LEU A 13 4.16 -7.21 11.78
N ASP A 14 2.91 -7.54 12.14
CA ASP A 14 2.55 -8.02 13.49
C ASP A 14 3.34 -9.30 13.84
N ALA A 15 3.41 -10.26 12.92
CA ALA A 15 4.12 -11.53 13.14
C ALA A 15 5.62 -11.35 13.35
N GLN A 16 6.21 -10.35 12.68
CA GLN A 16 7.62 -9.98 12.82
C GLN A 16 7.88 -8.99 13.96
N LYS A 17 6.83 -8.53 14.67
CA LYS A 17 6.90 -7.51 15.72
C LYS A 17 7.54 -6.20 15.25
N ILE A 18 7.35 -5.86 13.98
CA ILE A 18 7.84 -4.59 13.42
C ILE A 18 6.82 -3.50 13.78
N PRO A 19 7.23 -2.41 14.46
CA PRO A 19 6.32 -1.33 14.79
C PRO A 19 5.87 -0.58 13.53
N TYR A 20 4.59 -0.21 13.47
CA TYR A 20 4.02 0.57 12.38
C TYR A 20 2.90 1.49 12.88
N THR A 21 2.65 2.56 12.12
CA THR A 21 1.53 3.47 12.34
C THR A 21 0.57 3.37 11.15
N VAL A 22 -0.72 3.27 11.43
CA VAL A 22 -1.76 3.21 10.39
C VAL A 22 -2.22 4.62 10.08
N HIS A 23 -2.05 5.04 8.83
CA HIS A 23 -2.63 6.28 8.31
C HIS A 23 -3.85 5.93 7.46
N LEU A 24 -5.02 6.46 7.83
CA LEU A 24 -6.26 6.28 7.08
C LEU A 24 -6.53 7.54 6.26
N PHE A 25 -6.86 7.36 4.99
CA PHE A 25 -7.25 8.44 4.07
C PHE A 25 -8.40 7.96 3.18
N PRO A 26 -9.17 8.88 2.57
CA PRO A 26 -10.28 8.51 1.69
C PRO A 26 -9.82 7.76 0.43
N ASP A 27 -10.58 6.75 0.03
CA ASP A 27 -10.33 5.96 -1.19
C ASP A 27 -10.51 6.76 -2.49
N THR A 28 -10.96 8.02 -2.41
CA THR A 28 -11.04 8.93 -3.55
C THR A 28 -9.69 9.50 -3.96
N ILE A 29 -8.67 9.39 -3.10
CA ILE A 29 -7.34 9.96 -3.32
C ILE A 29 -6.41 8.89 -3.91
N HIS A 30 -5.94 9.13 -5.14
CA HIS A 30 -5.04 8.21 -5.84
C HIS A 30 -3.67 8.82 -6.16
N ASN A 31 -3.48 10.12 -5.87
CA ASN A 31 -2.23 10.85 -6.10
C ASN A 31 -1.34 10.78 -4.85
N ALA A 32 -0.07 10.42 -5.03
CA ALA A 32 0.91 10.33 -3.95
C ALA A 32 1.13 11.67 -3.23
N GLU A 33 1.11 12.80 -3.95
CA GLU A 33 1.30 14.14 -3.36
C GLU A 33 0.14 14.52 -2.43
N GLU A 34 -1.08 14.19 -2.83
CA GLU A 34 -2.29 14.43 -2.03
C GLU A 34 -2.30 13.55 -0.77
N VAL A 35 -1.90 12.27 -0.91
CA VAL A 35 -1.73 11.37 0.23
C VAL A 35 -0.70 11.93 1.20
N ALA A 36 0.47 12.33 0.71
CA ALA A 36 1.56 12.91 1.50
C ALA A 36 1.09 14.14 2.31
N THR A 37 0.41 15.07 1.63
CA THR A 37 -0.18 16.27 2.24
C THR A 37 -1.20 15.90 3.33
N ARG A 38 -2.04 14.89 3.09
CA ARG A 38 -3.07 14.45 4.05
C ARG A 38 -2.48 13.81 5.31
N ILE A 39 -1.43 13.01 5.16
CA ILE A 39 -0.81 12.29 6.29
C ILE A 39 0.31 13.08 6.96
N GLY A 40 0.65 14.27 6.44
CA GLY A 40 1.66 15.17 6.98
C GLY A 40 3.10 14.70 6.76
N LEU A 41 3.34 13.93 5.69
CA LEU A 41 4.66 13.41 5.34
C LEU A 41 5.20 14.08 4.07
N PRO A 42 6.53 14.16 3.89
CA PRO A 42 7.12 14.55 2.62
C PRO A 42 6.74 13.57 1.50
N ALA A 43 6.44 14.07 0.30
CA ALA A 43 6.08 13.23 -0.85
C ALA A 43 7.18 12.21 -1.23
N SER A 44 8.46 12.54 -0.98
CA SER A 44 9.59 11.63 -1.20
C SER A 44 9.60 10.40 -0.27
N GLN A 45 8.78 10.39 0.78
CA GLN A 45 8.60 9.26 1.69
C GLN A 45 7.32 8.46 1.38
N VAL A 46 6.59 8.81 0.32
CA VAL A 46 5.41 8.07 -0.14
C VAL A 46 5.78 7.25 -1.37
N PHE A 47 5.63 5.93 -1.27
CA PHE A 47 6.05 5.00 -2.31
C PHE A 47 4.84 4.33 -2.99
N LYS A 48 4.94 4.13 -4.30
CA LYS A 48 4.00 3.31 -5.08
C LYS A 48 4.74 2.13 -5.68
N THR A 49 4.27 0.92 -5.38
CA THR A 49 4.81 -0.30 -5.99
C THR A 49 4.26 -0.44 -7.41
N LEU A 50 5.15 -0.39 -8.40
CA LEU A 50 4.81 -0.69 -9.79
C LEU A 50 4.95 -2.19 -10.03
N VAL A 51 3.92 -2.80 -10.58
CA VAL A 51 3.97 -4.18 -11.06
C VAL A 51 4.24 -4.12 -12.56
N VAL A 52 5.34 -4.71 -13.00
CA VAL A 52 5.75 -4.75 -14.40
C VAL A 52 5.88 -6.19 -14.86
N LEU A 53 5.52 -6.43 -16.12
CA LEU A 53 5.75 -7.71 -16.79
C LEU A 53 7.01 -7.60 -17.64
N ARG A 54 7.79 -8.69 -17.72
CA ARG A 54 8.88 -8.78 -18.69
C ARG A 54 8.30 -9.05 -20.07
N GLU A 55 8.90 -8.44 -21.10
CA GLU A 55 8.44 -8.54 -22.49
C GLU A 55 8.36 -10.00 -22.99
N ASP A 56 9.32 -10.83 -22.59
CA ASP A 56 9.44 -12.23 -23.05
C ASP A 56 8.88 -13.26 -22.05
N ALA A 57 8.20 -12.82 -20.99
CA ALA A 57 7.66 -13.77 -20.02
C ALA A 57 6.44 -14.49 -20.61
N PRO A 58 6.36 -15.83 -20.55
CA PRO A 58 5.10 -16.51 -20.80
C PRO A 58 4.07 -15.94 -19.82
N MET A 59 2.93 -15.49 -20.35
CA MET A 59 1.84 -14.87 -19.60
C MET A 59 1.64 -15.57 -18.25
N PRO A 60 1.83 -14.89 -17.11
CA PRO A 60 1.46 -15.46 -15.83
C PRO A 60 -0.06 -15.56 -15.78
N ILE A 61 -0.55 -16.77 -16.07
CA ILE A 61 -1.91 -17.20 -15.76
C ILE A 61 -2.06 -16.99 -14.24
N HIS A 62 -2.97 -16.11 -13.83
CA HIS A 62 -3.23 -15.68 -12.45
C HIS A 62 -2.27 -14.68 -11.80
N CYS A 63 -2.23 -13.46 -12.33
CA CYS A 63 -2.29 -12.30 -11.46
C CYS A 63 -3.58 -11.54 -11.75
N TRP A 64 -4.66 -11.90 -11.06
CA TRP A 64 -5.75 -11.07 -10.51
C TRP A 64 -6.71 -12.01 -9.77
#